data_AF-A0A232LTL8-F1
#
_entry.id   AF-A0A232LTL8-F1
#
_cell.length_a   1.000
_cell.length_b   1.000
_cell.length_c   1.000
_cell.angle_alpha   90.00
_cell.angle_beta   90.00
_cell.angle_gamma   90.00
#
_symmetry.space_group_name_H-M   'P 1'
#
loop_
_entity.id
_entity.type
_entity.pdbx_description
1 polymer ?
#
loop_
_entity_poly.entity_id
_entity_poly.type
_entity_poly.pdbx_seq_one_letter_code
_entity_poly.pdbx_strand_id
1 'polypeptide(L)'
;MPPKTGRASGRQKAASKTKEPTTAEEENVLESGEGDQEPEEAEAGPSNAAPATVSSRKKRKPSGIAKGGRRPRPSNVQPGDPTPQGRRRRYRPGTAAIKEIRRYQRSYDLLLRKLPFARLVREVAVEMLPTDVGAELRWQSHAIQALQEAAEAFLVHLFEDTNLCAIHAKRVTIMQKDIQLARRIRGIWGGLG
;
A
#
# COMPACT_ATOMS: atom_id res chain seq x y z
N MET A 1 -36.13 -52.79 -46.51
CA MET A 1 -37.45 -52.34 -47.00
C MET A 1 -37.86 -51.08 -46.24
N PRO A 2 -38.31 -50.01 -46.93
CA PRO A 2 -39.17 -48.95 -46.38
C PRO A 2 -40.66 -49.34 -46.52
N PRO A 3 -41.67 -48.70 -45.86
CA PRO A 3 -42.18 -47.35 -46.21
C PRO A 3 -42.56 -46.43 -44.99
N LYS A 4 -42.49 -45.08 -45.10
CA LYS A 4 -43.56 -44.04 -45.35
C LYS A 4 -44.73 -44.07 -44.33
N THR A 5 -45.31 -42.97 -43.80
CA THR A 5 -45.58 -41.57 -44.26
C THR A 5 -45.51 -40.54 -43.08
N GLY A 6 -45.71 -39.21 -43.19
CA GLY A 6 -45.75 -38.32 -44.38
C GLY A 6 -46.62 -37.03 -44.35
N ARG A 7 -46.51 -36.11 -43.35
CA ARG A 7 -47.10 -34.73 -43.36
C ARG A 7 -46.21 -33.76 -42.55
N ALA A 8 -45.70 -32.59 -42.98
CA ALA A 8 -45.96 -31.61 -44.05
C ALA A 8 -46.89 -30.43 -43.69
N SER A 9 -46.46 -29.21 -44.09
CA SER A 9 -47.05 -27.87 -43.88
C SER A 9 -46.81 -27.22 -42.50
N GLY A 10 -46.35 -25.96 -42.36
CA GLY A 10 -45.87 -24.98 -43.36
C GLY A 10 -45.10 -23.86 -42.64
N ARG A 11 -43.90 -23.45 -43.10
CA ARG A 11 -43.66 -22.34 -44.05
C ARG A 11 -44.33 -21.00 -43.68
N GLN A 12 -43.57 -20.13 -43.02
CA GLN A 12 -43.48 -18.72 -43.42
C GLN A 12 -42.01 -18.28 -43.51
N LYS A 13 -41.65 -17.65 -44.63
CA LYS A 13 -40.40 -16.88 -44.82
C LYS A 13 -40.78 -15.41 -44.77
N ALA A 14 -40.02 -14.60 -44.06
CA ALA A 14 -39.86 -13.19 -44.38
C ALA A 14 -38.43 -12.78 -44.06
N ALA A 15 -37.68 -12.40 -45.09
CA ALA A 15 -36.40 -11.73 -44.91
C ALA A 15 -36.64 -10.24 -45.14
N SER A 16 -36.04 -9.39 -44.32
CA SER A 16 -35.77 -8.00 -44.69
C SER A 16 -34.34 -7.65 -44.27
N LYS A 17 -33.64 -7.00 -45.20
CA LYS A 17 -32.22 -6.67 -45.15
C LYS A 17 -32.10 -5.17 -45.38
N THR A 18 -31.75 -4.43 -44.33
CA THR A 18 -31.43 -3.00 -44.39
C THR A 18 -30.39 -2.75 -43.29
N LYS A 19 -29.08 -2.65 -43.56
CA LYS A 19 -28.33 -1.70 -44.41
C LYS A 19 -27.77 -0.57 -43.53
N GLU A 20 -26.48 -0.65 -43.24
CA GLU A 20 -25.66 0.46 -42.73
C GLU A 20 -25.66 1.63 -43.73
N PRO A 21 -25.37 2.84 -43.25
CA PRO A 21 -24.47 3.72 -43.98
C PRO A 21 -23.27 4.18 -43.12
N THR A 22 -22.09 4.07 -43.71
CA THR A 22 -20.84 4.74 -43.31
C THR A 22 -20.78 6.17 -43.87
N THR A 23 -19.66 6.88 -43.60
CA THR A 23 -19.24 8.21 -44.11
C THR A 23 -19.93 9.43 -43.49
N ALA A 24 -19.26 10.57 -43.29
CA ALA A 24 -17.82 10.86 -43.19
C ALA A 24 -17.63 12.25 -42.53
N GLU A 25 -16.41 12.51 -42.02
CA GLU A 25 -15.70 13.80 -42.00
C GLU A 25 -16.46 15.10 -41.69
N GLU A 26 -16.04 15.79 -40.61
CA GLU A 26 -15.58 17.17 -40.79
C GLU A 26 -14.41 17.45 -39.85
N GLU A 27 -13.30 17.97 -40.40
CA GLU A 27 -12.16 18.46 -39.64
C GLU A 27 -12.51 19.82 -39.01
N ASN A 28 -11.88 20.16 -37.89
CA ASN A 28 -11.52 21.56 -37.68
C ASN A 28 -10.16 21.65 -36.99
N VAL A 29 -9.13 21.82 -37.83
CA VAL A 29 -7.82 22.31 -37.41
C VAL A 29 -7.91 23.82 -37.28
N LEU A 30 -7.62 24.36 -36.10
CA LEU A 30 -7.25 25.77 -35.96
C LEU A 30 -5.98 25.89 -35.10
N GLU A 31 -4.89 26.00 -35.84
CA GLU A 31 -3.55 26.31 -35.39
C GLU A 31 -3.41 27.83 -35.19
N SER A 32 -3.08 28.25 -33.98
CA SER A 32 -2.25 29.42 -33.66
C SER A 32 -2.07 29.46 -32.13
N GLY A 33 -0.90 29.73 -31.56
CA GLY A 33 0.40 30.03 -32.15
C GLY A 33 1.16 30.92 -31.17
N GLU A 34 2.45 30.64 -30.96
CA GLU A 34 3.42 31.51 -30.26
C GLU A 34 3.11 31.80 -28.76
N GLY A 35 4.06 31.86 -27.85
CA GLY A 35 5.52 31.81 -27.94
C GLY A 35 6.08 32.47 -26.68
N ASP A 36 7.30 32.11 -26.29
CA ASP A 36 8.18 32.91 -25.42
C ASP A 36 7.74 33.17 -23.95
N GLN A 37 8.63 33.34 -22.97
CA GLN A 37 10.06 33.06 -22.85
C GLN A 37 10.37 32.94 -21.34
N GLU A 38 11.33 32.10 -20.95
CA GLU A 38 12.02 32.31 -19.67
C GLU A 38 12.93 33.54 -19.79
N PRO A 39 12.97 34.43 -18.78
CA PRO A 39 14.12 35.28 -18.56
C PRO A 39 15.06 34.59 -17.55
N GLU A 40 16.15 33.99 -18.06
CA GLU A 40 17.42 34.01 -17.34
C GLU A 40 17.99 35.45 -17.37
N GLU A 41 19.04 35.72 -16.58
CA GLU A 41 19.73 37.00 -16.28
C GLU A 41 19.35 37.62 -14.92
N ALA A 42 20.27 38.16 -14.12
CA ALA A 42 21.73 38.05 -14.12
C ALA A 42 22.32 38.52 -12.77
N GLU A 43 23.43 37.87 -12.38
CA GLU A 43 24.66 38.48 -11.84
C GLU A 43 24.83 38.94 -10.38
N ALA A 44 26.12 39.08 -10.05
CA ALA A 44 26.72 39.78 -8.91
C ALA A 44 26.53 39.20 -7.49
N GLY A 45 27.37 38.21 -7.16
CA GLY A 45 27.93 38.16 -5.80
C GLY A 45 29.07 39.18 -5.64
N PRO A 46 29.43 39.57 -4.41
CA PRO A 46 30.83 39.84 -4.14
C PRO A 46 31.40 39.00 -3.00
N SER A 47 32.67 38.64 -3.18
CA SER A 47 33.55 38.05 -2.18
C SER A 47 33.58 38.84 -0.87
N ASN A 48 33.77 38.14 0.25
CA ASN A 48 34.68 38.63 1.27
C ASN A 48 35.43 37.50 1.97
N ALA A 49 36.75 37.67 2.06
CA ALA A 49 37.66 36.71 2.68
C ALA A 49 37.76 36.91 4.21
N ALA A 50 38.34 35.89 4.85
CA ALA A 50 38.60 35.72 6.28
C ALA A 50 39.05 36.96 7.08
N PRO A 51 39.03 36.84 8.43
CA PRO A 51 40.35 36.57 9.03
C PRO A 51 40.40 35.28 9.85
N ALA A 52 41.55 34.60 9.75
CA ALA A 52 41.83 33.38 10.51
C ALA A 52 42.14 33.70 11.97
N THR A 53 41.29 33.23 12.89
CA THR A 53 41.61 33.21 14.32
C THR A 53 42.29 31.89 14.69
N VAL A 54 43.57 31.97 15.05
CA VAL A 54 44.38 30.82 15.48
C VAL A 54 43.84 30.27 16.80
N SER A 55 43.11 29.16 16.75
CA SER A 55 42.69 28.42 17.94
C SER A 55 43.48 27.12 18.11
N SER A 56 43.93 26.89 19.35
CA SER A 56 45.01 25.93 19.68
C SER A 56 44.76 24.48 19.22
N ARG A 57 45.72 23.95 18.45
CA ARG A 57 45.75 22.55 17.97
C ARG A 57 46.08 21.58 19.11
N LYS A 58 45.11 21.28 19.97
CA LYS A 58 45.27 20.33 21.09
C LYS A 58 45.58 18.92 20.58
N LYS A 59 46.86 18.51 20.65
CA LYS A 59 47.35 17.18 20.22
C LYS A 59 46.57 16.07 20.94
N ARG A 60 45.60 15.45 20.25
CA ARG A 60 44.96 14.20 20.70
C ARG A 60 45.92 13.05 20.44
N LYS A 61 46.37 12.37 21.50
CA LYS A 61 47.17 11.13 21.38
C LYS A 61 46.37 10.10 20.57
N PRO A 62 46.98 9.39 19.60
CA PRO A 62 46.33 8.25 18.99
C PRO A 62 46.25 7.12 20.01
N SER A 63 45.07 6.89 20.59
CA SER A 63 44.79 5.66 21.33
C SER A 63 44.82 4.51 20.32
N GLY A 64 45.86 3.69 20.36
CA GLY A 64 46.06 2.61 19.39
C GLY A 64 44.84 1.70 19.31
N ILE A 65 44.25 1.60 18.13
CA ILE A 65 43.23 0.59 17.84
C ILE A 65 43.96 -0.74 17.74
N ALA A 66 44.15 -1.39 18.88
CA ALA A 66 44.52 -2.79 18.92
C ALA A 66 43.40 -3.58 18.24
N LYS A 67 43.65 -4.07 17.01
CA LYS A 67 42.79 -5.04 16.32
C LYS A 67 42.91 -6.40 17.02
N GLY A 68 42.42 -6.46 18.25
CA GLY A 68 42.28 -7.68 19.03
C GLY A 68 41.19 -8.56 18.43
N GLY A 69 41.57 -9.40 17.48
CA GLY A 69 40.69 -10.44 16.94
C GLY A 69 40.26 -11.37 18.08
N ARG A 70 39.03 -11.18 18.58
CA ARG A 70 38.45 -12.08 19.59
C ARG A 70 38.23 -13.43 18.94
N ARG A 71 39.15 -14.38 19.20
CA ARG A 71 38.91 -15.80 18.97
C ARG A 71 37.57 -16.18 19.63
N PRO A 72 36.67 -16.92 18.95
CA PRO A 72 35.49 -17.45 19.61
C PRO A 72 35.95 -18.32 20.78
N ARG A 73 35.43 -18.05 21.98
CA ARG A 73 35.68 -18.92 23.13
C ARG A 73 34.98 -20.25 22.84
N PRO A 74 35.61 -21.42 23.08
CA PRO A 74 34.91 -22.69 22.99
C PRO A 74 33.71 -22.64 23.95
N SER A 75 32.51 -22.90 23.42
CA SER A 75 31.33 -23.05 24.25
C SER A 75 31.45 -24.36 25.02
N ASN A 76 31.49 -24.29 26.35
CA ASN A 76 31.57 -25.46 27.23
C ASN A 76 30.21 -26.17 27.31
N VAL A 77 29.70 -26.61 26.16
CA VAL A 77 28.40 -27.27 25.96
C VAL A 77 28.71 -28.72 25.60
N GLN A 78 28.32 -29.64 26.47
CA GLN A 78 28.52 -31.06 26.30
C GLN A 78 27.36 -31.70 25.51
N PRO A 79 27.56 -32.86 24.87
CA PRO A 79 26.47 -33.63 24.28
C PRO A 79 25.45 -34.01 25.36
N GLY A 80 24.22 -33.51 25.24
CA GLY A 80 23.14 -33.68 26.22
C GLY A 80 22.79 -32.43 27.02
N ASP A 81 23.64 -31.39 27.02
CA ASP A 81 23.27 -30.08 27.57
C ASP A 81 22.13 -29.43 26.74
N PRO A 82 21.19 -28.71 27.38
CA PRO A 82 20.26 -27.88 26.64
C PRO A 82 21.02 -26.84 25.83
N THR A 83 20.81 -26.81 24.51
CA THR A 83 21.50 -25.86 23.61
C THR A 83 21.32 -24.43 24.13
N PRO A 84 22.41 -23.68 24.40
CA PRO A 84 22.28 -22.34 24.96
C PRO A 84 21.51 -21.44 23.99
N GLN A 85 20.24 -21.15 24.35
CA GLN A 85 19.41 -20.24 23.58
C GLN A 85 20.05 -18.85 23.66
N GLY A 86 20.73 -18.48 22.58
CA GLY A 86 21.57 -17.28 22.53
C GLY A 86 20.82 -16.04 22.98
N ARG A 87 21.48 -15.18 23.76
CA ARG A 87 20.85 -13.97 24.35
C ARG A 87 20.08 -13.20 23.29
N ARG A 88 18.76 -13.04 23.48
CA ARG A 88 17.88 -12.31 22.56
C ARG A 88 18.48 -10.94 22.27
N ARG A 89 18.79 -10.67 21.00
CA ARG A 89 19.49 -9.46 20.57
C ARG A 89 18.59 -8.23 20.79
N ARG A 90 18.87 -7.44 21.83
CA ARG A 90 18.18 -6.16 22.06
C ARG A 90 18.58 -5.16 20.97
N TYR A 91 17.59 -4.66 20.24
CA TYR A 91 17.77 -3.58 19.27
C TYR A 91 17.89 -2.22 19.97
N ARG A 92 18.53 -1.24 19.31
CA ARG A 92 18.40 0.17 19.71
C ARG A 92 16.95 0.63 19.50
N PRO A 93 16.45 1.61 20.26
CA PRO A 93 15.15 2.23 20.00
C PRO A 93 14.97 2.62 18.52
N GLY A 94 13.76 2.47 17.99
CA GLY A 94 13.44 2.70 16.56
C GLY A 94 13.98 1.65 15.58
N THR A 95 15.06 0.92 15.89
CA THR A 95 15.70 -0.01 14.94
C THR A 95 14.82 -1.22 14.60
N ALA A 96 13.99 -1.69 15.53
CA ALA A 96 13.01 -2.76 15.25
C ALA A 96 11.90 -2.25 14.31
N ALA A 97 11.25 -1.14 14.67
CA ALA A 97 10.20 -0.51 13.85
C ALA A 97 10.66 -0.22 12.42
N ILE A 98 11.85 0.34 12.20
CA ILE A 98 12.38 0.61 10.85
C ILE A 98 12.56 -0.68 10.03
N LYS A 99 12.92 -1.80 10.66
CA LYS A 99 13.00 -3.10 9.99
C LYS A 99 11.62 -3.68 9.67
N GLU A 100 10.66 -3.51 10.57
CA GLU A 100 9.28 -3.97 10.41
C GLU A 100 8.60 -3.19 9.28
N ILE A 101 8.70 -1.85 9.26
CA ILE A 101 8.23 -0.99 8.16
C ILE A 101 8.80 -1.46 6.82
N ARG A 102 10.13 -1.60 6.71
CA ARG A 102 10.79 -2.07 5.47
C ARG A 102 10.45 -3.51 5.06
N ARG A 103 10.02 -4.35 6.01
CA ARG A 103 9.54 -5.70 5.74
C ARG A 103 8.12 -5.63 5.17
N TYR A 104 7.21 -4.98 5.89
CA TYR A 104 5.79 -4.91 5.53
C TYR A 104 5.54 -4.11 4.25
N GLN A 105 6.36 -3.09 3.93
CA GLN A 105 6.31 -2.37 2.64
C GLN A 105 6.88 -3.16 1.45
N ARG A 106 7.50 -4.34 1.68
CA ARG A 106 8.04 -5.20 0.63
C ARG A 106 7.17 -6.43 0.38
N SER A 107 6.55 -6.96 1.44
CA SER A 107 5.58 -8.07 1.38
C SER A 107 4.18 -7.55 1.05
N TYR A 108 3.36 -8.39 0.43
CA TYR A 108 1.92 -8.18 0.25
C TYR A 108 1.09 -9.23 1.01
N ASP A 109 1.68 -9.81 2.07
CA ASP A 109 1.01 -10.80 2.93
C ASP A 109 -0.13 -10.15 3.72
N LEU A 110 -1.30 -10.80 3.75
CA LEU A 110 -2.42 -10.41 4.61
C LEU A 110 -2.03 -10.46 6.09
N LEU A 111 -2.23 -9.34 6.79
CA LEU A 111 -1.81 -9.12 8.17
C LEU A 111 -2.92 -9.45 9.19
N LEU A 112 -4.20 -9.38 8.80
CA LEU A 112 -5.30 -9.78 9.66
C LEU A 112 -5.44 -11.31 9.70
N ARG A 113 -5.83 -11.82 10.88
CA ARG A 113 -6.06 -13.25 11.07
C ARG A 113 -7.36 -13.66 10.35
N LYS A 114 -7.23 -14.57 9.37
CA LYS A 114 -8.33 -15.04 8.51
C LYS A 114 -9.58 -15.49 9.28
N LEU A 115 -9.44 -16.31 10.34
CA LEU A 115 -10.61 -16.85 11.07
C LEU A 115 -11.39 -15.79 11.87
N PRO A 116 -10.77 -14.92 12.70
CA PRO A 116 -11.46 -13.77 13.30
C PRO A 116 -12.14 -12.85 12.27
N PHE A 117 -11.45 -12.50 11.18
CA PHE A 117 -12.03 -11.65 10.12
C PHE A 117 -13.25 -12.33 9.46
N ALA A 118 -13.15 -13.62 9.13
CA ALA A 118 -14.24 -14.40 8.57
C ALA A 118 -15.47 -14.56 9.51
N ARG A 119 -15.28 -14.43 10.83
CA ARG A 119 -16.39 -14.39 11.80
C ARG A 119 -17.07 -13.02 11.79
N LEU A 120 -16.29 -11.94 11.87
CA LEU A 120 -16.78 -10.56 11.82
C LEU A 120 -17.59 -10.29 10.53
N VAL A 121 -17.10 -10.73 9.37
CA VAL A 121 -17.82 -10.59 8.09
C VAL A 121 -19.20 -11.26 8.12
N ARG A 122 -19.32 -12.43 8.77
CA ARG A 122 -20.59 -13.15 8.89
C ARG A 122 -21.53 -12.50 9.91
N GLU A 123 -20.98 -12.00 11.01
CA GLU A 123 -21.72 -11.27 12.04
C GLU A 123 -22.37 -10.00 11.46
N VAL A 124 -21.58 -9.16 10.78
CA VAL A 124 -22.08 -7.96 10.08
C VAL A 124 -23.08 -8.31 8.98
N ALA A 125 -22.87 -9.40 8.24
CA ALA A 125 -23.81 -9.83 7.21
C ALA A 125 -25.15 -10.31 7.78
N VAL A 126 -25.18 -10.90 8.98
CA VAL A 126 -26.42 -11.28 9.67
C VAL A 126 -27.13 -10.05 10.26
N GLU A 127 -26.38 -9.03 10.69
CA GLU A 127 -26.95 -7.76 11.16
C GLU A 127 -27.57 -6.92 10.01
N MET A 128 -26.92 -6.90 8.85
CA MET A 128 -27.27 -5.99 7.74
C MET A 128 -28.27 -6.57 6.74
N LEU A 129 -28.44 -7.89 6.66
CA LEU A 129 -29.39 -8.53 5.74
C LEU A 129 -30.70 -8.90 6.45
N PRO A 130 -31.84 -8.92 5.73
CA PRO A 130 -33.08 -9.50 6.25
C PRO A 130 -32.87 -10.92 6.77
N THR A 131 -33.49 -11.26 7.90
CA THR A 131 -33.34 -12.53 8.62
C THR A 131 -33.43 -13.75 7.71
N ASP A 132 -34.39 -13.71 6.78
CA ASP A 132 -34.73 -14.74 5.80
C ASP A 132 -33.56 -15.07 4.85
N VAL A 133 -32.71 -14.09 4.57
CA VAL A 133 -31.56 -14.23 3.66
C VAL A 133 -30.25 -14.41 4.45
N GLY A 134 -30.10 -13.70 5.57
CA GLY A 134 -28.90 -13.74 6.41
C GLY A 134 -28.63 -15.13 7.01
N ALA A 135 -29.68 -15.86 7.38
CA ALA A 135 -29.56 -17.21 7.94
C ALA A 135 -29.11 -18.28 6.92
N GLU A 136 -29.43 -18.10 5.63
CA GLU A 136 -29.08 -19.06 4.57
C GLU A 136 -27.80 -18.72 3.80
N LEU A 137 -27.20 -17.55 4.06
CA LEU A 137 -26.09 -16.99 3.28
C LEU A 137 -24.82 -17.87 3.35
N ARG A 138 -24.55 -18.59 2.26
CA ARG A 138 -23.33 -19.37 2.07
C ARG A 138 -22.21 -18.49 1.50
N TRP A 139 -21.03 -18.59 2.11
CA TRP A 139 -19.86 -17.79 1.75
C TRP A 139 -18.81 -18.63 1.02
N GLN A 140 -18.37 -18.17 -0.15
CA GLN A 140 -17.18 -18.70 -0.83
C GLN A 140 -15.90 -18.26 -0.09
N SER A 141 -14.89 -19.14 -0.02
CA SER A 141 -13.59 -18.83 0.60
C SER A 141 -12.92 -17.60 -0.02
N HIS A 142 -12.90 -17.56 -1.36
CA HIS A 142 -12.30 -16.47 -2.14
C HIS A 142 -13.02 -15.13 -1.93
N ALA A 143 -14.34 -15.12 -1.70
CA ALA A 143 -15.08 -13.89 -1.43
C ALA A 143 -14.66 -13.26 -0.09
N ILE A 144 -14.46 -14.08 0.95
CA ILE A 144 -13.95 -13.60 2.25
C ILE A 144 -12.51 -13.09 2.11
N GLN A 145 -11.68 -13.72 1.27
CA GLN A 145 -10.32 -13.23 0.99
C GLN A 145 -10.32 -11.88 0.27
N ALA A 146 -11.15 -11.72 -0.77
CA ALA A 146 -11.28 -10.45 -1.49
C ALA A 146 -11.77 -9.31 -0.58
N LEU A 147 -12.72 -9.58 0.32
CA LEU A 147 -13.13 -8.62 1.35
C LEU A 147 -12.00 -8.29 2.32
N GLN A 148 -11.15 -9.26 2.69
CA GLN A 148 -10.00 -9.02 3.56
C GLN A 148 -8.94 -8.15 2.85
N GLU A 149 -8.63 -8.45 1.59
CA GLU A 149 -7.70 -7.69 0.75
C GLU A 149 -8.17 -6.23 0.59
N ALA A 150 -9.45 -6.02 0.27
CA ALA A 150 -10.03 -4.69 0.16
C ALA A 150 -10.01 -3.91 1.49
N ALA A 151 -10.36 -4.57 2.60
CA ALA A 151 -10.37 -3.95 3.92
C ALA A 151 -8.96 -3.58 4.41
N GLU A 152 -7.98 -4.47 4.25
CA GLU A 152 -6.58 -4.18 4.61
C GLU A 152 -5.99 -3.07 3.73
N ALA A 153 -6.24 -3.10 2.42
CA ALA A 153 -5.82 -2.03 1.50
C ALA A 153 -6.42 -0.67 1.91
N PHE A 154 -7.73 -0.61 2.21
CA PHE A 154 -8.38 0.62 2.68
C PHE A 154 -7.73 1.17 3.96
N LEU A 155 -7.48 0.30 4.94
CA LEU A 155 -6.88 0.68 6.21
C LEU A 155 -5.44 1.19 6.05
N VAL A 156 -4.63 0.55 5.19
CA VAL A 156 -3.25 1.00 4.91
C VAL A 156 -3.24 2.41 4.34
N HIS A 157 -4.02 2.68 3.28
CA HIS A 157 -4.08 4.03 2.68
C HIS A 157 -4.62 5.08 3.69
N LEU A 158 -5.62 4.72 4.50
CA LEU A 158 -6.13 5.63 5.54
C LEU A 158 -5.07 5.92 6.62
N PHE A 159 -4.23 4.96 6.97
CA PHE A 159 -3.11 5.16 7.91
C PHE A 159 -1.96 5.97 7.32
N GLU A 160 -1.73 5.92 5.99
CA GLU A 160 -0.79 6.80 5.30
C GLU A 160 -1.26 8.27 5.39
N ASP A 161 -2.52 8.55 5.04
CA ASP A 161 -3.15 9.87 5.19
C ASP A 161 -3.09 10.37 6.65
N THR A 162 -3.39 9.48 7.61
CA THR A 162 -3.31 9.74 9.05
C THR A 162 -1.88 10.10 9.49
N ASN A 163 -0.87 9.41 8.95
CA ASN A 163 0.53 9.64 9.28
C ASN A 163 1.01 11.01 8.76
N LEU A 164 0.56 11.42 7.56
CA LEU A 164 0.79 12.78 7.05
C LEU A 164 0.17 13.84 7.98
N CYS A 165 -1.04 13.62 8.49
CA CYS A 165 -1.68 14.51 9.48
C CYS A 165 -0.87 14.60 10.79
N ALA A 166 -0.30 13.49 11.28
CA ALA A 166 0.55 13.48 12.47
C ALA A 166 1.87 14.25 12.25
N ILE A 167 2.51 14.07 11.09
CA ILE A 167 3.75 14.77 10.69
C ILE A 167 3.50 16.28 10.54
N HIS A 168 2.38 16.68 9.90
CA HIS A 168 1.97 18.09 9.80
C HIS A 168 1.84 18.75 11.18
N ALA A 169 1.31 18.01 12.16
CA ALA A 169 1.24 18.42 13.56
C ALA A 169 2.53 18.21 14.37
N LYS A 170 3.69 18.03 13.71
CA LYS A 170 5.03 17.87 14.30
C LYS A 170 5.15 16.69 15.30
N ARG A 171 4.40 15.60 15.08
CA ARG A 171 4.43 14.38 15.90
C ARG A 171 4.88 13.16 15.11
N VAL A 172 5.45 12.20 15.83
CA VAL A 172 5.78 10.85 15.31
C VAL A 172 4.69 9.83 15.68
N THR A 173 3.93 10.08 16.75
CA THR A 173 2.86 9.20 17.20
C THR A 173 1.51 9.67 16.63
N ILE A 174 0.84 8.78 15.89
CA ILE A 174 -0.53 8.97 15.41
C ILE A 174 -1.55 8.98 16.57
N MET A 175 -2.63 9.74 16.41
CA MET A 175 -3.70 9.90 17.39
C MET A 175 -5.08 9.79 16.72
N GLN A 176 -6.13 9.54 17.51
CA GLN A 176 -7.51 9.44 17.00
C GLN A 176 -7.96 10.67 16.20
N LYS A 177 -7.54 11.88 16.62
CA LYS A 177 -7.82 13.14 15.92
C LYS A 177 -7.22 13.19 14.51
N ASP A 178 -6.11 12.49 14.27
CA ASP A 178 -5.45 12.45 12.96
C ASP A 178 -6.27 11.58 12.00
N ILE A 179 -6.80 10.45 12.49
CA ILE A 179 -7.71 9.57 11.73
C ILE A 179 -9.02 10.30 11.42
N GLN A 180 -9.60 10.99 12.40
CA GLN A 180 -10.82 11.78 12.22
C GLN A 180 -10.62 12.90 11.17
N LEU A 181 -9.47 13.58 11.21
CA LEU A 181 -9.12 14.61 10.23
C LEU A 181 -8.94 14.01 8.83
N ALA A 182 -8.17 12.92 8.69
CA ALA A 182 -7.97 12.23 7.43
C ALA A 182 -9.31 11.78 6.81
N ARG A 183 -10.17 11.10 7.59
CA ARG A 183 -11.52 10.70 7.14
C ARG A 183 -12.38 11.88 6.70
N ARG A 184 -12.30 13.02 7.41
CA ARG A 184 -13.07 14.24 7.07
C ARG A 184 -12.59 14.88 5.77
N ILE A 185 -11.28 14.94 5.53
CA ILE A 185 -10.70 15.52 4.30
C ILE A 185 -10.97 14.62 3.08
N ARG A 186 -10.96 13.29 3.25
CA ARG A 186 -11.33 12.30 2.22
C ARG A 186 -12.80 12.38 1.77
N GLY A 187 -13.63 13.13 2.50
CA GLY A 187 -15.04 13.31 2.22
C GLY A 187 -15.87 12.03 2.38
N ILE A 188 -17.13 12.12 1.93
CA ILE A 188 -18.11 11.04 2.05
C ILE A 188 -17.59 9.77 1.36
N TRP A 189 -17.20 9.89 0.09
CA TRP A 189 -16.79 8.77 -0.77
C TRP A 189 -15.51 8.04 -0.33
N GLY A 190 -14.58 8.71 0.36
CA GLY A 190 -13.28 8.14 0.73
C GLY A 190 -13.09 7.85 2.22
N GLY A 191 -13.91 8.45 3.09
CA GLY A 191 -13.72 8.44 4.54
C GLY A 191 -14.96 8.13 5.38
N LEU A 192 -16.17 8.28 4.84
CA LEU A 192 -17.42 7.84 5.48
C LEU A 192 -18.10 6.77 4.61
N GLY A 193 -17.65 5.53 4.78
CA GLY A 193 -18.54 4.38 4.62
C GLY A 193 -19.56 4.36 5.76
#